data_AF-A0AA43EYS2-F1
#
_entry.id   AF-A0AA43EYS2-F1
#
_cell.length_a   1.000
_cell.length_b   1.000
_cell.length_c   1.000
_cell.angle_alpha   90.00
_cell.angle_beta   90.00
_cell.angle_gamma   90.00
#
_symmetry.space_group_name_H-M   'P 1'
#
loop_
_entity.id
_entity.type
_entity.pdbx_description
1 polymer ?
#
loop_
_entity_poly.entity_id
_entity_poly.type
_entity_poly.pdbx_seq_one_letter_code
_entity_poly.pdbx_strand_id
1 'polypeptide(L)'
;MRILVALALACAGLAAHAQTSEVPDWFAESFLEFPQDVKEAARDGKRLMLYFWQDGCSSCRRMKETTFADRAIVEETRRHFVPVALNVYGEREAQWTDGRTMREKALARELNIRGTPTLLFLDEKGAVVVRQVGYLPPERFIATLGEAKRR
;
A
#
# COMPACT_ATOMS: atom_id res chain seq x y z
N MET A 1 -27.76 59.60 -17.25
CA MET A 1 -28.13 58.17 -17.13
C MET A 1 -26.87 57.46 -16.61
N ARG A 2 -26.60 57.35 -15.30
CA ARG A 2 -27.11 56.31 -14.35
C ARG A 2 -27.28 54.98 -15.11
N ILE A 3 -26.44 53.96 -14.90
CA ILE A 3 -26.46 53.05 -13.75
C ILE A 3 -25.07 52.42 -13.52
N LEU A 4 -24.67 52.34 -12.24
CA LEU A 4 -23.66 51.42 -11.69
C LEU A 4 -24.24 50.00 -11.61
N VAL A 5 -23.51 48.95 -12.02
CA VAL A 5 -23.62 47.63 -11.37
C VAL A 5 -22.22 47.05 -11.19
N ALA A 6 -21.93 46.74 -9.94
CA ALA A 6 -20.73 46.10 -9.45
C ALA A 6 -20.89 44.57 -9.43
N LEU A 7 -19.74 43.93 -9.24
CA LEU A 7 -19.56 42.75 -8.38
C LEU A 7 -19.97 41.37 -8.90
N ALA A 8 -18.97 40.49 -8.79
CA ALA A 8 -19.02 39.19 -8.11
C ALA A 8 -18.90 37.93 -8.99
N LEU A 9 -17.80 37.22 -8.71
CA LEU A 9 -17.67 35.78 -8.48
C LEU A 9 -18.20 34.80 -9.53
N ALA A 10 -17.27 33.97 -10.04
CA ALA A 10 -17.33 32.52 -9.85
C ALA A 10 -15.91 31.95 -9.97
N CYS A 11 -15.29 31.56 -8.86
CA CYS A 11 -15.14 30.16 -8.44
C CYS A 11 -14.45 29.31 -9.51
N ALA A 12 -13.14 29.08 -9.35
CA ALA A 12 -12.65 27.87 -8.68
C ALA A 12 -13.00 26.62 -9.48
N GLY A 13 -12.15 26.34 -10.46
CA GLY A 13 -11.97 25.00 -11.00
C GLY A 13 -10.51 24.62 -10.87
N LEU A 14 -9.98 24.51 -9.64
CA LEU A 14 -8.96 23.48 -9.46
C LEU A 14 -9.70 22.19 -9.86
N ALA A 15 -9.44 21.71 -11.06
CA ALA A 15 -9.57 20.29 -11.32
C ALA A 15 -8.61 19.65 -10.30
N ALA A 16 -9.14 19.34 -9.12
CA ALA A 16 -8.59 18.32 -8.27
C ALA A 16 -8.56 17.11 -9.18
N HIS A 17 -7.40 16.87 -9.80
CA HIS A 17 -7.07 15.59 -10.33
C HIS A 17 -7.08 14.71 -9.09
N ALA A 18 -8.23 14.12 -8.78
CA ALA A 18 -8.31 12.99 -7.90
C ALA A 18 -7.47 11.93 -8.60
N GLN A 19 -6.16 11.95 -8.33
CA GLN A 19 -5.31 10.82 -8.60
C GLN A 19 -5.86 9.76 -7.67
N THR A 20 -6.76 8.93 -8.21
CA THR A 20 -7.25 7.75 -7.52
C THR A 20 -6.03 6.86 -7.36
N SER A 21 -5.37 6.98 -6.21
CA SER A 21 -4.26 6.13 -5.83
C SER A 21 -4.70 4.68 -5.99
N GLU A 22 -3.83 3.80 -6.50
CA GLU A 22 -4.13 2.37 -6.55
C GLU A 22 -3.96 1.70 -5.16
N VAL A 23 -3.72 2.51 -4.13
CA VAL A 23 -3.70 2.12 -2.72
C VAL A 23 -5.08 2.38 -2.08
N PRO A 24 -5.62 1.44 -1.29
CA PRO A 24 -6.80 1.67 -0.46
C PRO A 24 -6.53 2.57 0.75
N ASP A 25 -7.50 3.41 1.11
CA ASP A 25 -7.38 4.38 2.22
C ASP A 25 -7.24 3.73 3.61
N TRP A 26 -7.49 2.42 3.72
CA TRP A 26 -7.32 1.67 4.97
C TRP A 26 -5.89 1.16 5.19
N PHE A 27 -4.98 1.42 4.26
CA PHE A 27 -3.56 1.14 4.43
C PHE A 27 -2.95 2.07 5.48
N ALA A 28 -1.92 1.60 6.17
CA ALA A 28 -1.22 2.39 7.17
C ALA A 28 -0.32 3.42 6.49
N GLU A 29 -0.33 4.63 7.04
CA GLU A 29 0.71 5.63 6.77
C GLU A 29 1.98 5.20 7.50
N SER A 30 3.09 5.08 6.76
CA SER A 30 4.39 4.67 7.29
C SER A 30 5.49 5.55 6.71
N PHE A 31 6.51 5.82 7.52
CA PHE A 31 7.75 6.48 7.13
C PHE A 31 8.74 5.52 6.42
N LEU A 32 8.32 4.28 6.19
CA LEU A 32 9.08 3.19 5.55
C LEU A 32 10.35 2.81 6.32
N GLU A 33 10.29 2.91 7.65
CA GLU A 33 11.34 2.46 8.55
C GLU A 33 11.05 1.02 8.99
N PHE A 34 11.24 0.05 8.10
CA PHE A 34 10.75 -1.32 8.31
C PHE A 34 11.28 -2.00 9.58
N PRO A 35 12.52 -1.77 10.08
CA PRO A 35 12.92 -2.28 11.39
C PRO A 35 12.03 -1.79 12.54
N GLN A 36 11.54 -0.56 12.47
CA GLN A 36 10.63 0.02 13.46
C GLN A 36 9.20 -0.45 13.23
N ASP A 37 8.70 -0.40 11.99
CA ASP A 37 7.36 -0.85 11.63
C ASP A 37 7.13 -2.32 12.04
N VAL A 38 8.13 -3.20 11.84
CA VAL A 38 8.07 -4.61 12.27
C VAL A 38 7.92 -4.71 13.78
N LYS A 39 8.70 -3.94 14.54
CA LYS A 39 8.64 -3.96 16.02
C LYS A 39 7.30 -3.44 16.52
N GLU A 40 6.76 -2.39 15.92
CA GLU A 40 5.47 -1.81 16.29
C GLU A 40 4.32 -2.76 15.96
N ALA A 41 4.31 -3.33 14.76
CA ALA A 41 3.33 -4.35 14.40
C ALA A 41 3.37 -5.55 15.35
N ALA A 42 4.58 -6.05 15.68
CA ALA A 42 4.74 -7.19 16.58
C ALA A 42 4.25 -6.89 18.01
N ARG A 43 4.41 -5.66 18.51
CA ARG A 43 3.85 -5.24 19.82
C ARG A 43 2.32 -5.31 19.86
N ASP A 44 1.68 -5.05 18.72
CA ASP A 44 0.23 -5.14 18.56
C ASP A 44 -0.25 -6.57 18.20
N GLY A 45 0.66 -7.56 18.20
CA GLY A 45 0.35 -8.94 17.80
C GLY A 45 0.09 -9.09 16.30
N LYS A 46 0.64 -8.19 15.48
CA LYS A 46 0.48 -8.12 14.03
C LYS A 46 1.81 -8.29 13.31
N ARG A 47 1.72 -8.48 11.99
CA ARG A 47 2.83 -8.62 11.05
C ARG A 47 2.75 -7.55 9.96
N LEU A 48 3.80 -7.34 9.15
CA LEU A 48 3.67 -6.41 8.02
C LEU A 48 3.16 -7.11 6.76
N MET A 49 2.34 -6.41 6.00
CA MET A 49 2.00 -6.74 4.61
C MET A 49 2.42 -5.57 3.73
N LEU A 50 3.52 -5.71 3.00
CA LEU A 50 4.02 -4.70 2.09
C LEU A 50 3.39 -4.87 0.71
N TYR A 51 2.79 -3.82 0.18
CA TYR A 51 2.14 -3.77 -1.13
C TYR A 51 2.91 -2.88 -2.09
N PHE A 52 3.59 -3.52 -3.04
CA PHE A 52 4.29 -2.84 -4.12
C PHE A 52 3.34 -2.59 -5.28
N TRP A 53 3.16 -1.31 -5.64
CA TRP A 53 2.25 -0.86 -6.69
C TRP A 53 2.92 0.20 -7.59
N GLN A 54 2.20 0.65 -8.62
CA GLN A 54 2.61 1.76 -9.48
C GLN A 54 1.40 2.48 -10.08
N ASP A 55 1.59 3.72 -10.50
CA ASP A 55 0.58 4.49 -11.22
C ASP A 55 0.21 3.83 -12.56
N GLY A 56 -1.07 3.90 -12.94
CA GLY A 56 -1.57 3.31 -14.18
C GLY A 56 -1.59 1.77 -14.20
N CYS A 57 -1.42 1.11 -13.05
CA CYS A 57 -1.44 -0.34 -12.94
C CYS A 57 -2.86 -0.92 -12.93
N SER A 58 -3.33 -1.46 -14.06
CA SER A 58 -4.66 -2.08 -14.19
C SER A 58 -4.89 -3.24 -13.21
N SER A 59 -3.86 -4.04 -12.96
CA SER A 59 -3.90 -5.17 -12.01
C SER A 59 -4.02 -4.69 -10.56
N CYS A 60 -3.34 -3.59 -10.21
CA CYS A 60 -3.41 -2.95 -8.89
C CYS A 60 -4.80 -2.37 -8.66
N ARG A 61 -5.34 -1.65 -9.65
CA ARG A 61 -6.71 -1.14 -9.64
C ARG A 61 -7.73 -2.25 -9.43
N ARG A 62 -7.62 -3.33 -10.21
CA ARG A 62 -8.49 -4.50 -10.05
C ARG A 62 -8.41 -5.07 -8.63
N MET A 63 -7.21 -5.19 -8.07
CA MET A 63 -7.02 -5.67 -6.70
C MET A 63 -7.65 -4.72 -5.67
N LYS A 64 -7.51 -3.40 -5.86
CA LYS A 64 -8.14 -2.37 -5.02
C LYS A 64 -9.66 -2.46 -5.04
N GLU A 65 -10.25 -2.53 -6.22
CA GLU A 65 -11.71 -2.49 -6.45
C GLU A 65 -12.42 -3.81 -6.11
N THR A 66 -11.68 -4.91 -5.97
CA THR A 66 -12.24 -6.24 -5.66
C THR A 66 -11.71 -6.75 -4.33
N THR A 67 -10.51 -7.32 -4.31
CA THR A 67 -9.89 -7.98 -3.15
C THR A 67 -9.76 -7.07 -1.93
N PHE A 68 -9.29 -5.83 -2.12
CA PHE A 68 -9.15 -4.86 -1.03
C PHE A 68 -10.42 -4.06 -0.73
N ALA A 69 -11.50 -4.29 -1.48
CA ALA A 69 -12.83 -3.77 -1.21
C ALA A 69 -13.73 -4.80 -0.50
N ASP A 70 -13.36 -6.09 -0.52
CA ASP A 70 -14.08 -7.14 0.19
C ASP A 70 -13.93 -6.98 1.71
N ARG A 71 -15.07 -6.87 2.40
CA ARG A 71 -15.10 -6.57 3.84
C ARG A 71 -14.38 -7.63 4.68
N ALA A 72 -14.53 -8.91 4.34
CA ALA A 72 -13.90 -9.99 5.08
C ALA A 72 -12.37 -9.96 4.90
N ILE A 73 -11.89 -9.65 3.69
CA ILE A 73 -10.45 -9.47 3.44
C ILE A 73 -9.91 -8.27 4.22
N VAL A 74 -10.60 -7.13 4.21
CA VAL A 74 -10.16 -5.93 4.94
C VAL A 74 -10.10 -6.20 6.45
N GLU A 75 -11.15 -6.78 7.01
CA GLU A 75 -11.22 -7.11 8.44
C GLU A 75 -10.11 -8.11 8.84
N GLU A 76 -9.94 -9.19 8.08
CA GLU A 76 -8.93 -10.21 8.36
C GLU A 76 -7.50 -9.65 8.21
N THR A 77 -7.27 -8.82 7.20
CA THR A 77 -5.98 -8.17 6.99
C THR A 77 -5.67 -7.24 8.17
N ARG A 78 -6.58 -6.33 8.53
CA ARG A 78 -6.34 -5.36 9.62
C ARG A 78 -6.24 -5.99 11.01
N ARG A 79 -6.82 -7.17 11.20
CA ARG A 79 -6.74 -7.95 12.44
C ARG A 79 -5.33 -8.49 12.67
N HIS A 80 -4.64 -8.94 11.62
CA HIS A 80 -3.38 -9.68 11.74
C HIS A 80 -2.18 -8.99 11.11
N PHE A 81 -2.39 -7.97 10.29
CA PHE A 81 -1.36 -7.30 9.54
C PHE A 81 -1.49 -5.78 9.60
N VAL A 82 -0.34 -5.12 9.46
CA VAL A 82 -0.20 -3.70 9.14
C VAL A 82 0.12 -3.59 7.65
N PRO A 83 -0.86 -3.24 6.81
CA PRO A 83 -0.67 -3.08 5.37
C PRO A 83 0.06 -1.76 5.05
N VAL A 84 1.21 -1.82 4.38
CA VAL A 84 2.01 -0.63 4.01
C VAL A 84 2.25 -0.64 2.51
N ALA A 85 2.02 0.50 1.84
CA ALA A 85 2.18 0.61 0.40
C ALA A 85 3.52 1.25 0.02
N LEU A 86 4.17 0.69 -1.01
CA LEU A 86 5.35 1.24 -1.65
C LEU A 86 5.12 1.38 -3.15
N ASN A 87 5.46 2.55 -3.71
CA ASN A 87 5.45 2.72 -5.17
C ASN A 87 6.79 2.22 -5.72
N VAL A 88 6.78 1.31 -6.71
CA VAL A 88 8.02 0.76 -7.32
C VAL A 88 8.83 1.81 -8.11
N TYR A 89 8.24 2.98 -8.38
CA TYR A 89 8.93 4.16 -8.90
C TYR A 89 9.05 5.29 -7.87
N GLY A 90 8.64 5.03 -6.62
CA GLY A 90 8.66 5.99 -5.53
C GLY A 90 10.07 6.47 -5.19
N GLU A 91 10.12 7.70 -4.68
CA GLU A 91 11.35 8.39 -4.31
C GLU A 91 11.50 8.56 -2.80
N ARG A 92 10.52 8.11 -1.99
CA ARG A 92 10.65 8.17 -0.52
C ARG A 92 11.82 7.32 -0.07
N GLU A 93 12.50 7.76 0.98
CA GLU A 93 13.50 6.93 1.65
C GLU A 93 12.79 5.78 2.38
N ALA A 94 13.35 4.59 2.24
CA ALA A 94 12.88 3.38 2.89
C ALA A 94 14.09 2.69 3.52
N GLN A 95 14.04 2.47 4.83
CA GLN A 95 15.03 1.67 5.55
C GLN A 95 14.56 0.22 5.55
N TRP A 96 15.31 -0.65 4.86
CA TRP A 96 14.99 -2.07 4.84
C TRP A 96 15.33 -2.76 6.17
N THR A 97 14.88 -4.01 6.33
CA THR A 97 15.05 -4.78 7.58
C THR A 97 16.50 -5.11 7.91
N ASP A 98 17.42 -4.97 6.95
CA ASP A 98 18.87 -5.07 7.15
C ASP A 98 19.53 -3.74 7.58
N GLY A 99 18.75 -2.68 7.76
CA GLY A 99 19.19 -1.36 8.18
C GLY A 99 19.67 -0.44 7.05
N ARG A 100 19.76 -0.92 5.80
CA ARG A 100 20.15 -0.07 4.66
C ARG A 100 18.98 0.83 4.26
N THR A 101 19.27 2.12 4.09
CA THR A 101 18.30 3.09 3.55
C THR A 101 18.52 3.29 2.06
N MET A 102 17.43 3.20 1.30
CA MET A 102 17.42 3.46 -0.14
C MET A 102 16.06 3.98 -0.57
N ARG A 103 15.95 4.54 -1.77
CA ARG A 103 14.65 4.97 -2.30
C ARG A 103 13.75 3.77 -2.57
N GLU A 104 12.42 3.93 -2.47
CA GLU A 104 11.44 2.87 -2.76
C GLU A 104 11.74 2.14 -4.09
N LYS A 105 12.06 2.87 -5.16
CA LYS A 105 12.43 2.28 -6.45
C LYS A 105 13.69 1.42 -6.42
N ALA A 106 14.67 1.77 -5.58
CA ALA A 106 15.89 1.00 -5.41
C ALA A 106 15.60 -0.25 -4.57
N LEU A 107 14.79 -0.10 -3.53
CA LEU A 107 14.34 -1.22 -2.71
C LEU A 107 13.53 -2.23 -3.52
N ALA A 108 12.62 -1.78 -4.38
CA ALA A 108 11.87 -2.65 -5.27
C ALA A 108 12.79 -3.48 -6.19
N ARG A 109 13.88 -2.88 -6.69
CA ARG A 109 14.91 -3.60 -7.47
C ARG A 109 15.68 -4.61 -6.62
N GLU A 110 16.14 -4.21 -5.45
CA GLU A 110 16.88 -5.07 -4.50
C GLU A 110 16.05 -6.30 -4.11
N LEU A 111 14.74 -6.11 -3.88
CA LEU A 111 13.80 -7.17 -3.53
C LEU A 111 13.27 -7.96 -4.74
N ASN A 112 13.81 -7.69 -5.93
CA ASN A 112 13.46 -8.32 -7.20
C ASN A 112 11.95 -8.27 -7.49
N ILE A 113 11.33 -7.11 -7.26
CA ILE A 113 9.92 -6.84 -7.59
C ILE A 113 9.82 -6.63 -9.10
N ARG A 114 9.42 -7.69 -9.82
CA ARG A 114 9.33 -7.70 -11.28
C ARG A 114 7.96 -7.34 -11.85
N GLY A 115 6.94 -7.24 -11.00
CA GLY A 115 5.58 -6.96 -11.43
C GLY A 115 4.72 -6.42 -10.31
N THR A 116 3.69 -5.68 -10.67
CA THR A 116 2.74 -5.08 -9.74
C THR A 116 1.31 -5.62 -9.99
N PRO A 117 0.50 -5.81 -8.94
CA PRO A 117 0.89 -5.69 -7.55
C PRO A 117 1.82 -6.83 -7.10
N THR A 118 2.73 -6.57 -6.16
CA THR A 118 3.43 -7.64 -5.41
C THR A 118 3.21 -7.40 -3.93
N LEU A 119 2.89 -8.47 -3.20
CA LEU A 119 2.75 -8.46 -1.75
C LEU A 119 3.89 -9.24 -1.11
N LEU A 120 4.53 -8.65 -0.12
CA LEU A 120 5.46 -9.33 0.77
C LEU A 120 4.89 -9.33 2.18
N PHE A 121 4.79 -10.50 2.80
CA PHE A 121 4.42 -10.61 4.21
C PHE A 121 5.69 -10.84 5.02
N LEU A 122 5.92 -10.00 6.02
CA LEU A 122 7.08 -10.11 6.91
C LEU A 122 6.62 -10.71 8.24
N ASP A 123 7.42 -11.61 8.79
CA ASP A 123 7.24 -12.09 10.17
C ASP A 123 7.66 -11.02 11.20
N GLU A 124 7.53 -11.35 12.48
CA GLU A 124 7.87 -10.47 13.61
C GLU A 124 9.39 -10.16 13.71
N LYS A 125 10.21 -10.84 12.90
CA LYS A 125 11.67 -10.62 12.79
C LYS A 125 12.04 -9.85 11.53
N GLY A 126 11.06 -9.49 10.69
CA GLY A 126 11.27 -8.78 9.44
C GLY A 126 11.72 -9.67 8.28
N ALA A 127 11.59 -11.00 8.41
CA ALA A 127 11.86 -11.93 7.33
C ALA A 127 10.64 -12.08 6.42
N VAL A 128 10.87 -12.09 5.10
CA VAL A 128 9.79 -12.31 4.13
C VAL A 128 9.36 -13.78 4.14
N VAL A 129 8.17 -14.07 4.66
CA VAL A 129 7.63 -15.45 4.78
C VAL A 129 6.70 -15.86 3.64
N VAL A 130 6.07 -14.87 2.99
CA VAL A 130 5.21 -15.08 1.82
C VAL A 130 5.44 -13.97 0.81
N ARG A 131 5.54 -14.34 -0.47
CA ARG A 131 5.56 -13.43 -1.62
C ARG A 131 4.42 -13.83 -2.56
N GLN A 132 3.48 -12.91 -2.80
CA GLN A 132 2.40 -13.07 -3.78
C GLN A 132 2.60 -12.05 -4.91
N VAL A 133 2.62 -12.52 -6.15
CA VAL A 133 2.81 -11.67 -7.34
C VAL A 133 1.54 -11.64 -8.17
N GLY A 134 1.17 -10.45 -8.63
CA GLY A 134 0.01 -10.21 -9.46
C GLY A 134 -1.31 -10.15 -8.67
N TYR A 135 -2.36 -9.81 -9.41
CA TYR A 135 -3.72 -9.80 -8.89
C TYR A 135 -4.12 -11.18 -8.33
N LEU A 136 -4.75 -11.16 -7.16
CA LEU A 136 -5.32 -12.34 -6.53
C LEU A 136 -6.74 -12.00 -6.06
N PRO A 137 -7.78 -12.72 -6.52
CA PRO A 137 -9.17 -12.43 -6.15
C PRO A 137 -9.46 -12.80 -4.69
N PRO A 138 -10.53 -12.24 -4.06
CA PRO A 138 -10.81 -12.40 -2.63
C PRO A 138 -10.81 -13.85 -2.13
N GLU A 139 -11.46 -14.75 -2.88
CA GLU A 139 -11.61 -16.16 -2.52
C GLU A 139 -10.28 -16.92 -2.41
N ARG A 140 -9.24 -16.44 -3.11
CA ARG A 140 -7.89 -16.99 -3.01
C ARG A 140 -7.03 -16.21 -2.02
N PHE A 141 -7.28 -14.92 -1.87
CA PHE A 141 -6.50 -14.04 -0.99
C PHE A 141 -6.56 -14.48 0.47
N ILE A 142 -7.72 -14.97 0.93
CA ILE A 142 -7.89 -15.45 2.30
C ILE A 142 -6.93 -16.60 2.65
N ALA A 143 -6.60 -17.48 1.69
CA ALA A 143 -5.66 -18.55 1.89
C ALA A 143 -4.22 -18.02 2.06
N THR A 144 -3.85 -17.00 1.29
CA THR A 144 -2.55 -16.31 1.41
C THR A 144 -2.41 -15.64 2.78
N LEU A 145 -3.46 -14.97 3.28
CA LEU A 145 -3.46 -14.43 4.65
C LEU A 145 -3.27 -15.56 5.67
N GLY A 146 -3.98 -16.68 5.50
CA GLY A 146 -3.82 -17.85 6.35
C GLY A 146 -2.40 -18.42 6.37
N GLU A 147 -1.75 -18.54 5.21
CA GLU A 147 -0.36 -18.99 5.07
C GLU A 147 0.62 -18.02 5.75
N ALA A 148 0.47 -16.72 5.49
CA ALA A 148 1.32 -15.67 6.04
C ALA A 148 1.24 -15.55 7.57
N LYS A 149 0.14 -15.98 8.20
CA LYS A 149 0.01 -16.05 9.66
C LYS A 149 0.73 -17.24 10.29
N ARG A 150 0.95 -18.32 9.54
CA ARG A 150 1.45 -19.60 10.08
C ARG A 150 2.95 -19.79 9.94
N ARG A 151 3.60 -19.04 9.05
CA ARG A 151 5.04 -19.13 8.78
C ARG A 151 5.80 -18.09 9.59
#